data_AF-A0A401TBH6-F1
#
_entry.id   AF-A0A401TBH6-F1
#
_cell.length_a   1.000
_cell.length_b   1.000
_cell.length_c   1.000
_cell.angle_alpha   90.00
_cell.angle_beta   90.00
_cell.angle_gamma   90.00
#
_symmetry.space_group_name_H-M   'P 1'
#
loop_
_entity.id
_entity.type
_entity.pdbx_description
1 polymer ?
#
loop_
_entity_poly.entity_id
_entity_poly.type
_entity_poly.pdbx_seq_one_letter_code
_entity_poly.pdbx_strand_id
1 'polypeptide(L)'
;RWPRTLAGITVYQPCLQYPYPSSSVNGVSLEKRTSRKCQRSGQWEEADYSECLYTNDYTRVLYTFILMPINSSNALTLAHQLLAYTVEAANFCDMMDVIYVAQMIEKFISFTAEIHDLSDLVVEMASNMMLVDEHVLWM
;
A
#
# COMPACT_ATOMS: atom_id res chain seq x y z
N ARG A 1 15.19 -7.02 -12.43
CA ARG A 1 16.17 -6.51 -13.42
C ARG A 1 15.65 -6.82 -14.82
N TRP A 2 15.55 -5.83 -15.70
CA TRP A 2 15.02 -5.99 -17.06
C TRP A 2 16.02 -6.73 -17.97
N PRO A 3 15.57 -7.65 -18.85
CA PRO A 3 16.44 -8.36 -19.78
C PRO A 3 16.94 -7.41 -20.88
N ARG A 4 17.93 -7.84 -21.66
CA ARG A 4 18.32 -7.12 -22.89
C ARG A 4 17.18 -7.23 -23.91
N THR A 5 16.85 -6.12 -24.55
CA THR A 5 15.67 -6.00 -25.41
C THR A 5 15.99 -5.14 -26.63
N LEU A 6 15.50 -5.56 -27.80
CA LEU A 6 15.65 -4.79 -29.04
C LEU A 6 14.83 -3.50 -28.99
N ALA A 7 15.34 -2.46 -29.65
CA ALA A 7 14.68 -1.17 -29.74
C ALA A 7 13.28 -1.30 -30.38
N GLY A 8 12.28 -0.64 -29.77
CA GLY A 8 10.88 -0.66 -30.17
C GLY A 8 10.03 -1.77 -29.56
N ILE A 9 10.59 -2.63 -28.70
CA ILE A 9 9.87 -3.76 -28.08
C ILE A 9 9.45 -3.43 -26.64
N THR A 10 8.22 -3.79 -26.30
CA THR A 10 7.73 -3.84 -24.91
C THR A 10 8.01 -5.21 -24.30
N VAL A 11 8.59 -5.22 -23.11
CA VAL A 11 8.83 -6.42 -22.31
C VAL A 11 7.88 -6.42 -21.13
N TYR A 12 7.40 -7.61 -20.80
CA TYR A 12 6.61 -7.86 -19.61
C TYR A 12 7.44 -8.71 -18.64
N GLN A 13 7.41 -8.35 -17.36
CA GLN A 13 7.96 -9.18 -16.29
C GLN A 13 6.88 -9.41 -15.24
N PRO A 14 6.86 -10.59 -14.59
CA PRO A 14 6.02 -10.77 -13.43
C PRO A 14 6.44 -9.78 -12.34
N CYS A 15 5.46 -9.29 -11.58
CA CYS A 15 5.75 -8.49 -10.39
C CYS A 15 6.62 -9.30 -9.41
N LEU A 16 7.51 -8.63 -8.69
CA LEU A 16 8.34 -9.26 -7.65
C LEU A 16 7.42 -9.80 -6.54
N GLN A 17 7.14 -11.11 -6.56
CA GLN A 17 6.54 -11.79 -5.41
C GLN A 17 7.63 -12.04 -4.38
N TYR A 18 7.57 -11.36 -3.24
CA TYR A 18 8.39 -11.71 -2.08
C TYR A 18 8.01 -13.11 -1.58
N PRO A 19 8.96 -13.91 -1.06
CA PRO A 19 8.77 -15.34 -0.80
C PRO A 19 7.99 -15.56 0.50
N TYR A 20 6.70 -15.26 0.52
CA TYR A 20 5.78 -15.84 1.49
C TYR A 20 4.48 -16.23 0.79
N PRO A 21 3.93 -17.43 1.06
CA PRO A 21 2.81 -17.96 0.31
C PRO A 21 1.54 -17.21 0.75
N SER A 22 1.11 -16.22 -0.03
CA SER A 22 -0.27 -15.78 0.02
C SER A 22 -1.12 -16.91 -0.53
N SER A 23 -1.88 -17.55 0.35
CA SER A 23 -2.87 -18.58 0.06
C SER A 23 -3.62 -18.25 -1.22
N SER A 24 -3.54 -19.13 -2.21
CA SER A 24 -4.34 -19.08 -3.42
C SER A 24 -5.81 -19.28 -3.07
N VAL A 25 -6.52 -18.20 -2.77
CA VAL A 25 -7.98 -18.20 -2.74
C VAL A 25 -8.44 -17.96 -4.18
N ASN A 26 -8.93 -19.04 -4.80
CA ASN A 26 -9.63 -19.07 -6.09
C ASN A 26 -8.78 -18.87 -7.36
N GLY A 27 -8.07 -19.92 -7.77
CA GLY A 27 -8.22 -20.58 -9.08
C GLY A 27 -7.99 -19.84 -10.40
N VAL A 28 -7.78 -18.52 -10.42
CA VAL A 28 -7.38 -17.73 -11.60
C VAL A 28 -6.55 -16.55 -11.12
N SER A 29 -5.28 -16.77 -10.74
CA SER A 29 -4.35 -15.66 -10.62
C SER A 29 -3.94 -15.25 -12.03
N LEU A 30 -4.56 -14.20 -12.59
CA LEU A 30 -3.89 -13.46 -13.65
C LEU A 30 -2.54 -13.05 -13.08
N GLU A 31 -1.46 -13.62 -13.61
CA GLU A 31 -0.11 -13.21 -13.26
C GLU A 31 0.02 -11.72 -13.56
N LYS A 32 -0.08 -10.89 -12.51
CA LYS A 32 0.11 -9.45 -12.59
C LYS A 32 1.51 -9.17 -13.12
N ARG A 33 1.61 -8.35 -14.17
CA ARG A 33 2.86 -8.10 -14.88
C ARG A 33 3.15 -6.61 -14.92
N THR A 34 4.41 -6.26 -14.66
CA THR A 34 4.94 -4.95 -15.02
C THR A 34 5.37 -4.99 -16.48
N SER A 35 5.24 -3.86 -17.18
CA SER A 35 5.73 -3.73 -18.54
C SER A 35 6.71 -2.57 -18.67
N ARG A 36 7.64 -2.68 -19.61
CA ARG A 36 8.57 -1.60 -19.93
C ARG A 36 8.92 -1.65 -21.40
N LYS A 37 8.98 -0.49 -22.06
CA LYS A 37 9.29 -0.40 -23.48
C LYS A 37 10.70 0.13 -23.73
N CYS A 38 11.42 -0.54 -24.61
CA CYS A 38 12.67 -0.03 -25.15
C CYS A 38 12.32 0.89 -26.33
N GLN A 39 12.67 2.17 -26.25
CA GLN A 39 12.44 3.13 -27.34
C GLN A 39 13.22 2.74 -28.59
N ARG A 40 12.85 3.33 -29.74
CA ARG A 40 13.62 3.19 -30.99
C ARG A 40 15.05 3.73 -30.88
N SER A 41 15.31 4.66 -29.96
CA SER A 41 16.64 5.19 -29.63
C SER A 41 17.50 4.20 -28.84
N GLY A 42 16.95 3.06 -28.39
CA GLY A 42 17.63 2.11 -27.52
C GLY A 42 17.63 2.49 -26.04
N GLN A 43 16.93 3.57 -25.67
CA GLN A 43 16.74 3.97 -24.27
C GLN A 43 15.45 3.34 -23.71
N TRP A 44 15.46 2.99 -22.43
CA TRP A 44 14.27 2.49 -21.78
C TRP A 44 13.29 3.62 -21.45
N GLU A 45 12.00 3.42 -21.73
CA GLU A 45 10.90 4.25 -21.19
C GLU A 45 10.73 3.99 -19.70
N GLU A 46 9.88 4.77 -19.05
CA GLU A 46 9.43 4.48 -17.69
C GLU A 46 8.67 3.14 -17.66
N ALA A 47 8.79 2.41 -16.56
CA ALA A 47 8.12 1.12 -16.43
C ALA A 47 6.70 1.33 -15.92
N ASP A 48 5.76 0.58 -16.49
CA ASP A 48 4.38 0.50 -16.07
C ASP A 48 4.26 -0.59 -15.00
N TYR A 49 3.95 -0.16 -13.78
CA TYR A 49 3.73 -1.01 -12.61
C TYR A 49 2.25 -1.08 -12.21
N SER A 50 1.33 -0.60 -13.05
CA SER A 50 -0.10 -0.50 -12.72
C SER A 50 -0.74 -1.81 -12.26
N GLU A 51 -0.26 -2.96 -12.75
CA GLU A 51 -0.76 -4.27 -12.33
C GLU A 51 -0.09 -4.81 -11.05
N CYS A 52 1.10 -4.30 -10.69
CA CYS A 52 1.85 -4.76 -9.53
C CYS A 52 1.28 -4.14 -8.25
N LEU A 53 0.53 -4.95 -7.50
CA LEU A 53 0.17 -4.58 -6.14
C LEU A 53 1.45 -4.47 -5.29
N TYR A 54 1.50 -3.34 -4.59
CA TYR A 54 2.46 -2.87 -3.61
C TYR A 54 3.48 -3.90 -3.13
N THR A 55 4.74 -3.65 -3.50
CA THR A 55 5.88 -4.48 -3.15
C THR A 55 6.38 -4.26 -1.71
N ASN A 56 5.82 -3.28 -1.00
CA ASN A 56 6.21 -2.92 0.37
C ASN A 56 5.37 -3.71 1.40
N ASP A 57 6.04 -4.20 2.43
CA ASP A 57 5.42 -4.96 3.52
C ASP A 57 4.37 -4.14 4.28
N TYR A 58 4.62 -2.84 4.47
CA TYR A 58 3.65 -1.91 5.08
C TYR A 58 2.36 -1.86 4.27
N THR A 59 2.45 -1.60 2.96
CA THR A 59 1.27 -1.41 2.11
C THR A 59 0.39 -2.63 2.03
N ARG A 60 0.98 -3.84 2.05
CA ARG A 60 0.23 -5.09 2.06
C ARG A 60 -0.55 -5.29 3.36
N VAL A 61 0.05 -4.96 4.50
CA VAL A 61 -0.63 -5.04 5.80
C VAL A 61 -1.73 -3.99 5.87
N LEU A 62 -1.44 -2.75 5.48
CA LEU A 62 -2.41 -1.65 5.42
C LEU A 62 -3.58 -1.97 4.47
N TYR A 63 -3.31 -2.61 3.33
CA TYR A 63 -4.34 -3.12 2.42
C TYR A 63 -5.25 -4.16 3.10
N THR A 64 -4.70 -5.01 3.97
CA THR A 64 -5.51 -5.95 4.75
C THR A 64 -6.41 -5.21 5.74
N PHE A 65 -5.90 -4.15 6.40
CA PHE A 65 -6.69 -3.32 7.30
C PHE A 65 -7.92 -2.68 6.64
N ILE A 66 -7.77 -2.11 5.45
CA ILE A 66 -8.90 -1.50 4.73
C ILE A 66 -10.00 -2.51 4.41
N LEU A 67 -9.64 -3.75 4.10
CA LEU A 67 -10.60 -4.81 3.78
C LEU A 67 -11.29 -5.38 5.02
N MET A 68 -10.75 -5.20 6.22
CA MET A 68 -11.37 -5.69 7.44
C MET A 68 -12.64 -4.90 7.77
N PRO A 69 -13.78 -5.57 8.06
CA PRO A 69 -14.99 -4.89 8.48
C PRO A 69 -14.82 -4.33 9.90
N ILE A 70 -15.19 -3.07 10.09
CA ILE A 70 -15.11 -2.36 11.38
C ILE A 70 -16.50 -2.25 11.99
N ASN A 71 -16.59 -2.50 13.30
CA ASN A 71 -17.78 -2.34 14.11
C ASN A 71 -17.39 -1.91 15.54
N SER A 72 -18.37 -1.54 16.36
CA SER A 72 -18.12 -1.02 17.71
C SER A 72 -17.33 -1.99 18.61
N SER A 73 -17.43 -3.29 18.38
CA SER A 73 -16.72 -4.31 19.18
C SER A 73 -15.26 -4.50 18.81
N ASN A 74 -14.85 -4.16 17.57
CA ASN A 74 -13.48 -4.38 17.09
C ASN A 74 -12.72 -3.09 16.77
N ALA A 75 -13.40 -1.94 16.68
CA ALA A 75 -12.82 -0.68 16.25
C ALA A 75 -11.61 -0.28 17.10
N LEU A 76 -11.72 -0.37 18.43
CA LEU A 76 -10.63 0.00 19.34
C LEU A 76 -9.38 -0.89 19.15
N THR A 77 -9.58 -2.20 19.05
CA THR A 77 -8.48 -3.14 18.82
C THR A 77 -7.79 -2.90 17.48
N LEU A 78 -8.58 -2.71 16.41
CA LEU A 78 -8.03 -2.41 15.08
C LEU A 78 -7.30 -1.07 15.06
N ALA A 79 -7.80 -0.07 15.79
CA ALA A 79 -7.13 1.22 15.90
C ALA A 79 -5.76 1.09 16.57
N HIS A 80 -5.67 0.40 17.71
CA HIS A 80 -4.36 0.15 18.33
C HIS A 80 -3.39 -0.60 17.43
N GLN A 81 -3.89 -1.58 16.67
CA GLN A 81 -3.06 -2.31 15.72
C GLN A 81 -2.58 -1.42 14.58
N LEU A 82 -3.44 -0.56 14.02
CA LEU A 82 -3.05 0.39 12.98
C LEU A 82 -2.04 1.42 13.52
N LEU A 83 -2.23 1.92 14.74
CA LEU A 83 -1.34 2.88 15.37
C LEU A 83 0.11 2.39 15.37
N ALA A 84 0.34 1.11 15.68
CA ALA A 84 1.67 0.50 15.67
C ALA A 84 2.39 0.61 14.32
N TYR A 85 1.66 0.63 13.19
CA TYR A 85 2.25 0.85 11.86
C TYR A 85 2.48 2.34 11.58
N THR A 86 1.61 3.22 12.08
CA THR A 86 1.80 4.67 11.89
C THR A 86 3.01 5.20 12.63
N VAL A 87 3.44 4.58 13.74
CA VAL A 87 4.68 4.99 14.46
C VAL A 87 5.91 5.00 13.53
N GLU A 88 5.92 4.11 12.52
CA GLU A 88 7.00 4.02 11.53
C GLU A 88 6.66 4.75 10.21
N ALA A 89 5.72 5.70 10.22
CA ALA A 89 5.27 6.42 9.03
C ALA A 89 6.40 7.15 8.27
N ALA A 90 7.48 7.55 8.96
CA ALA A 90 8.67 8.10 8.33
C ALA A 90 9.35 7.14 7.33
N ASN A 91 9.09 5.83 7.44
CA ASN A 91 9.61 4.79 6.55
C ASN A 91 8.66 4.46 5.38
N PHE A 92 7.52 5.14 5.28
CA PHE A 92 6.59 4.91 4.17
C PHE A 92 7.24 5.34 2.86
N CYS A 93 7.14 4.46 1.87
CA CYS A 93 7.80 4.62 0.57
C CYS A 93 6.80 4.60 -0.60
N ASP A 94 5.50 4.39 -0.30
CA ASP A 94 4.44 4.27 -1.28
C ASP A 94 3.30 5.22 -0.91
N MET A 95 2.79 5.98 -1.88
CA MET A 95 1.63 6.87 -1.69
C MET A 95 0.43 6.11 -1.12
N MET A 96 0.31 4.83 -1.46
CA MET A 96 -0.81 4.00 -1.02
C MET A 96 -0.78 3.68 0.47
N ASP A 97 0.40 3.71 1.11
CA ASP A 97 0.50 3.62 2.57
C ASP A 97 -0.28 4.77 3.23
N VAL A 98 -0.10 5.99 2.71
CA VAL A 98 -0.78 7.19 3.19
C VAL A 98 -2.28 7.12 2.94
N ILE A 99 -2.68 6.73 1.73
CA ILE A 99 -4.10 6.62 1.35
C ILE A 99 -4.83 5.62 2.24
N TYR A 100 -4.22 4.45 2.51
CA TYR A 100 -4.87 3.42 3.33
C TYR A 100 -4.97 3.82 4.80
N VAL A 101 -3.94 4.44 5.38
CA VAL A 101 -4.05 4.97 6.75
C VAL A 101 -5.12 6.05 6.83
N ALA A 102 -5.17 6.98 5.87
CA ALA A 102 -6.18 8.05 5.86
C ALA A 102 -7.61 7.50 5.80
N GLN A 103 -7.87 6.51 4.93
CA GLN A 103 -9.18 5.86 4.82
C GLN A 103 -9.56 5.12 6.10
N MET A 104 -8.61 4.50 6.78
CA MET A 104 -8.87 3.85 8.07
C MET A 104 -9.16 4.86 9.18
N ILE A 105 -8.40 5.97 9.24
CA ILE A 105 -8.67 7.09 10.15
C ILE A 105 -10.11 7.61 9.96
N GLU A 106 -10.53 7.85 8.71
CA GLU A 106 -11.90 8.29 8.41
C GLU A 106 -12.95 7.31 8.94
N LYS A 107 -12.73 6.00 8.78
CA LYS A 107 -13.61 4.98 9.35
C LYS A 107 -13.63 5.05 10.88
N PHE A 108 -12.48 5.17 11.55
CA PHE A 108 -12.44 5.27 13.02
C PHE A 108 -13.11 6.55 13.55
N ILE A 109 -13.01 7.67 12.84
CA ILE A 109 -13.70 8.91 13.21
C ILE A 109 -15.21 8.66 13.38
N SER A 110 -15.82 7.83 12.53
CA SER A 110 -17.25 7.49 12.63
C SER A 110 -17.65 6.79 13.94
N PHE A 111 -16.70 6.18 14.65
CA PHE A 111 -16.92 5.48 15.93
C PHE A 111 -16.53 6.31 17.16
N THR A 112 -15.90 7.48 17.00
CA THR A 112 -15.40 8.30 18.13
C THR A 112 -16.50 8.82 19.05
N ALA A 113 -17.72 8.99 18.53
CA ALA A 113 -18.88 9.40 19.33
C ALA A 113 -19.35 8.31 20.31
N GLU A 114 -19.13 7.03 19.99
CA GLU A 114 -19.50 5.88 20.83
C GLU A 114 -18.32 5.42 21.69
N ILE A 115 -17.10 5.45 21.14
CA ILE A 115 -15.88 4.94 21.77
C ILE A 115 -14.91 6.12 21.94
N HIS A 116 -14.98 6.78 23.09
CA HIS A 116 -14.22 8.00 23.37
C HIS A 116 -12.70 7.82 23.18
N ASP A 117 -12.17 6.66 23.60
CA ASP A 117 -10.74 6.32 23.53
C ASP A 117 -10.18 6.31 22.09
N LEU A 118 -11.05 6.16 21.07
CA LEU A 118 -10.61 6.24 19.67
C LEU A 118 -10.13 7.64 19.27
N SER A 119 -10.65 8.69 19.93
CA SER A 119 -10.33 10.07 19.58
C SER A 119 -8.83 10.35 19.74
N ASP A 120 -8.26 9.90 20.86
CA ASP A 120 -6.83 10.08 21.14
C ASP A 120 -5.96 9.29 20.15
N LEU A 121 -6.35 8.05 19.85
CA LEU A 121 -5.63 7.21 18.88
C LEU A 121 -5.66 7.78 17.46
N VAL A 122 -6.80 8.33 17.03
CA VAL A 122 -6.94 8.94 15.70
C VAL A 122 -6.03 10.18 15.58
N VAL A 123 -5.97 11.02 16.62
CA VAL A 123 -5.10 12.20 16.62
C VAL A 123 -3.63 11.78 16.60
N GLU A 124 -3.26 10.74 17.36
CA GLU A 124 -1.90 10.21 17.37
C GLU A 124 -1.49 9.65 16.01
N MET A 125 -2.36 8.85 15.37
CA MET A 125 -2.12 8.37 14.00
C MET A 125 -1.96 9.52 13.02
N ALA A 126 -2.85 10.53 13.07
CA ALA A 126 -2.76 11.68 12.19
C ALA A 126 -1.43 12.45 12.40
N SER A 127 -1.00 12.62 13.65
CA SER A 127 0.29 13.24 13.98
C SER A 127 1.46 12.44 13.44
N ASN A 128 1.45 11.11 13.56
CA ASN A 128 2.49 10.25 13.00
C ASN A 128 2.55 10.37 11.47
N MET A 129 1.41 10.45 10.81
CA MET A 129 1.33 10.61 9.35
C MET A 129 1.91 11.94 8.85
N MET A 130 2.03 12.96 9.71
CA MET A 130 2.73 14.20 9.36
C MET A 130 4.25 14.03 9.22
N LEU A 131 4.80 12.88 9.61
CA LEU A 131 6.23 12.56 9.48
C LEU A 131 6.58 11.90 8.14
N VAL A 132 5.59 11.57 7.31
CA VAL A 132 5.81 10.99 5.98
C VAL A 132 6.55 12.00 5.10
N ASP A 133 7.55 11.54 4.36
CA ASP A 133 8.28 12.37 3.41
C ASP A 133 7.32 12.90 2.32
N GLU A 134 7.34 14.21 2.09
CA GLU A 134 6.45 14.88 1.13
C GLU A 134 6.55 14.27 -0.28
N HIS A 135 7.74 13.81 -0.70
CA HIS A 135 7.95 13.20 -2.02
C HIS A 135 7.09 11.96 -2.26
N VAL A 136 6.69 11.25 -1.20
CA VAL A 136 5.80 10.09 -1.27
C VAL A 136 4.40 10.47 -1.75
N LEU A 137 3.95 11.70 -1.49
CA LEU A 137 2.63 12.20 -1.88
C LEU A 137 2.53 12.58 -3.36
N TRP A 138 3.66 12.62 -4.07
CA TRP A 138 3.75 13.05 -5.47
C TRP A 138 4.10 11.90 -6.44
N MET A 139 4.21 10.66 -5.95
CA MET A 139 4.51 9.46 -6.74
C MET A 139 3.27 8.79 -7.32
#